data_AF-A0A8X6SQ33-F1
#
_entry.id   AF-A0A8X6SQ33-F1
#
_cell.length_a   1.000
_cell.length_b   1.000
_cell.length_c   1.000
_cell.angle_alpha   90.00
_cell.angle_beta   90.00
_cell.angle_gamma   90.00
#
_symmetry.space_group_name_H-M   'P 1'
#
loop_
_entity.id
_entity.type
_entity.pdbx_description
1 polymer ?
#
loop_
_entity_poly.entity_id
_entity_poly.type
_entity_poly.pdbx_seq_one_letter_code
_entity_poly.pdbx_strand_id
1 'polypeptide(L)'
;MHCDEIKQSKQVKPESKEVTENTTLSNSSCARDVFLQTLIVHIKENNLKHFIRVIIDTGSQQSYITKYLAGKMKLKGLGEEIVNHGLFGGTERAKTHQRYLINLANVDGNYNCRDAIIDDRSCLYEKNSDEIHLLIGVDYAGKLLTGKMKHLSGGLVAVHTLLGWTVMGKSDVKGTSSNNSMLVLSLHVNDAKITDLWNLDTLSIKNCNENRSKTETRELALNYFRETLDQDSTGRYKVNLPWLEGHPPLLNNKELAQKRLKNTVKSLKIANRLNEYQEVFNQWEREGIIEPIHGENDIPENLDVHYLPHRAVFKDNSTTKVRPVFDGSAKMRNFVSINECIEKGPNLIEMIPAILNRFRWGKIGVIADIKQAFLQIALKESDRDFFEVHVVEGWRSPKDSHL
;
A
#
# COMPACT_ATOMS: atom_id res chain seq x y z
N MET A 1 -65.62 25.41 -2.36
CA MET A 1 -65.76 24.47 -3.49
C MET A 1 -65.03 25.06 -4.68
N HIS A 2 -63.73 24.80 -4.81
CA HIS A 2 -62.95 24.91 -6.05
C HIS A 2 -61.47 24.68 -5.72
N CYS A 3 -61.02 23.44 -5.93
CA CYS A 3 -59.71 23.18 -6.50
C CYS A 3 -59.93 23.08 -8.00
N ASP A 4 -59.08 23.72 -8.80
CA ASP A 4 -58.26 23.02 -9.79
C ASP A 4 -57.25 23.98 -10.43
N GLU A 5 -56.24 23.35 -11.02
CA GLU A 5 -54.84 23.73 -11.06
C GLU A 5 -54.41 24.75 -12.16
N ILE A 6 -53.10 25.08 -12.05
CA ILE A 6 -52.11 25.39 -13.09
C ILE A 6 -51.66 26.85 -13.16
N LYS A 7 -50.40 27.11 -12.75
CA LYS A 7 -49.35 27.69 -13.60
C LYS A 7 -47.97 27.67 -12.96
N GLN A 8 -46.99 27.30 -13.81
CA GLN A 8 -45.55 27.22 -13.58
C GLN A 8 -44.94 28.53 -13.08
N SER A 9 -43.98 28.46 -12.15
CA SER A 9 -43.03 29.55 -11.89
C SER A 9 -41.60 29.03 -11.71
N LYS A 10 -40.78 29.42 -12.70
CA LYS A 10 -39.31 29.57 -12.76
C LYS A 10 -38.53 29.28 -11.45
N GLN A 11 -37.64 28.29 -11.53
CA GLN A 11 -36.53 28.11 -10.60
C GLN A 11 -35.53 29.27 -10.73
N VAL A 12 -35.33 30.00 -9.63
CA VAL A 12 -34.21 30.92 -9.42
C VAL A 12 -33.08 30.10 -8.79
N LYS A 13 -31.88 30.11 -9.40
CA LYS A 13 -30.66 29.55 -8.82
C LYS A 13 -30.27 30.35 -7.56
N PRO A 14 -29.96 29.72 -6.41
CA PRO A 14 -29.11 30.34 -5.42
C PRO A 14 -27.64 30.00 -5.70
N GLU A 15 -26.83 31.05 -5.78
CA GLU A 15 -25.36 31.02 -5.85
C GLU A 15 -24.80 30.21 -4.67
N SER A 16 -24.03 29.17 -4.99
CA SER A 16 -23.18 28.49 -4.01
C SER A 16 -21.99 29.39 -3.70
N LYS A 17 -22.04 30.13 -2.59
CA LYS A 17 -20.85 30.68 -1.95
C LYS A 17 -19.95 29.51 -1.56
N GLU A 18 -18.77 29.43 -2.18
CA GLU A 18 -17.67 28.60 -1.69
C GLU A 18 -17.32 29.05 -0.27
N VAL A 19 -17.69 28.24 0.72
CA VAL A 19 -17.16 28.36 2.07
C VAL A 19 -15.85 27.60 2.06
N THR A 20 -14.75 28.35 2.10
CA THR A 20 -13.42 27.80 2.40
C THR A 20 -13.39 27.42 3.87
N GLU A 21 -13.67 26.14 4.18
CA GLU A 21 -13.52 25.63 5.54
C GLU A 21 -12.03 25.45 5.86
N ASN A 22 -11.41 26.52 6.39
CA ASN A 22 -10.22 26.38 7.22
C ASN A 22 -10.67 25.95 8.62
N THR A 23 -10.89 24.65 8.83
CA THR A 23 -11.31 24.12 10.12
C THR A 23 -10.10 23.73 10.98
N THR A 24 -9.72 24.67 11.85
CA THR A 24 -8.96 24.43 13.08
C THR A 24 -9.71 23.39 13.92
N LEU A 25 -9.18 22.17 14.05
CA LEU A 25 -9.78 21.14 14.89
C LEU A 25 -9.38 21.32 16.36
N SER A 26 -10.06 22.25 17.03
CA SER A 26 -10.33 22.13 18.46
C SER A 26 -11.81 21.87 18.63
N ASN A 27 -12.20 20.73 19.21
CA ASN A 27 -13.43 20.59 20.01
C ASN A 27 -13.48 19.26 20.80
N SER A 28 -13.01 19.37 22.04
CA SER A 28 -13.64 19.02 23.33
C SER A 28 -14.85 18.06 23.38
N SER A 29 -14.70 16.88 24.02
CA SER A 29 -15.25 16.57 25.37
C SER A 29 -14.93 15.12 25.82
N CYS A 30 -14.45 15.02 27.07
CA CYS A 30 -13.89 13.86 27.82
C CYS A 30 -15.01 12.88 28.29
N ALA A 31 -14.81 11.65 28.81
CA ALA A 31 -13.66 11.05 29.49
C ALA A 31 -13.73 9.50 29.55
N ARG A 32 -12.60 8.85 29.24
CA ARG A 32 -11.87 8.06 30.24
C ARG A 32 -10.43 8.50 30.12
N ASP A 33 -9.88 9.10 31.17
CA ASP A 33 -8.57 9.74 31.13
C ASP A 33 -7.49 8.66 30.90
N VAL A 34 -6.95 8.61 29.69
CA VAL A 34 -5.74 7.85 29.39
C VAL A 34 -4.57 8.73 29.76
N PHE A 35 -3.80 8.31 30.75
CA PHE A 35 -2.61 9.02 31.19
C PHE A 35 -1.45 8.63 30.28
N LEU A 36 -0.81 9.64 29.70
CA LEU A 36 0.47 9.52 29.04
C LEU A 36 1.59 9.78 30.05
N GLN A 37 2.78 9.24 29.79
CA GLN A 37 3.93 9.39 30.66
C GLN A 37 4.47 10.82 30.59
N THR A 38 3.97 11.70 31.46
CA THR A 38 4.48 13.06 31.61
C THR A 38 5.23 13.23 32.93
N LEU A 39 6.21 14.12 32.94
CA LEU A 39 7.06 14.45 34.08
C LEU A 39 7.37 15.95 34.13
N ILE A 40 7.70 16.45 35.32
CA ILE A 40 8.24 17.79 35.50
C ILE A 40 9.75 17.63 35.76
N VAL A 41 10.56 18.33 34.99
CA VAL A 41 12.02 18.38 35.13
C VAL A 41 12.49 19.81 35.05
N HIS A 42 13.75 20.07 35.41
CA HIS A 42 14.34 21.36 35.18
C HIS A 42 15.50 21.28 34.18
N ILE A 43 15.54 22.26 33.27
CA ILE A 43 16.72 22.52 32.46
C ILE A 43 17.67 23.38 33.30
N LYS A 44 18.96 22.99 33.33
CA LYS A 44 20.01 23.75 34.02
C LYS A 44 21.00 24.32 33.01
N GLU A 45 20.82 25.61 32.70
CA GLU A 45 21.69 26.38 31.80
C GLU A 45 22.03 27.74 32.45
N ASN A 46 23.27 28.20 32.36
CA ASN A 46 23.72 29.50 32.89
C ASN A 46 23.31 29.78 34.37
N ASN A 47 23.39 28.77 35.24
CA ASN A 47 22.95 28.82 36.66
C ASN A 47 21.46 29.12 36.89
N LEU A 48 20.63 29.15 35.84
CA LEU A 48 19.18 29.26 35.94
C LEU A 48 18.57 27.85 35.91
N LYS A 49 17.55 27.65 36.74
CA LYS A 49 16.70 26.44 36.72
C LYS A 49 15.36 26.81 36.10
N HIS A 50 14.99 26.16 35.01
CA HIS A 50 13.67 26.34 34.40
C HIS A 50 12.91 25.03 34.44
N PHE A 51 11.81 25.01 35.19
CA PHE A 51 10.93 23.84 35.28
C PHE A 51 10.06 23.76 34.04
N ILE A 52 10.04 22.59 33.43
CA ILE A 52 9.29 22.30 32.21
C ILE A 52 8.54 20.98 32.37
N ARG A 53 7.39 20.89 31.71
CA ARG A 53 6.69 19.63 31.54
C ARG A 53 7.22 18.91 30.30
N VAL A 54 7.47 17.63 30.47
CA VAL A 54 8.05 16.74 29.48
C VAL A 54 7.13 15.54 29.30
N ILE A 55 7.02 15.07 28.07
CA ILE A 55 6.35 13.81 27.75
C ILE A 55 7.38 12.79 27.28
N ILE A 56 7.23 11.54 27.73
CA ILE A 56 7.94 10.41 27.15
C ILE A 56 7.00 9.77 26.14
N ASP A 57 7.42 9.76 24.88
CA ASP A 57 6.67 9.16 23.78
C ASP A 57 7.55 8.11 23.10
N THR A 58 7.27 6.84 23.41
CA THR A 58 7.97 5.71 22.80
C THR A 58 7.57 5.47 21.35
N GLY A 59 6.55 6.17 20.82
CA GLY A 59 6.23 6.18 19.40
C GLY A 59 7.13 7.13 18.58
N SER A 60 7.80 8.07 19.24
CA SER A 60 8.73 8.98 18.57
C SER A 60 10.14 8.41 18.51
N GLN A 61 10.73 8.37 17.32
CA GLN A 61 12.12 7.93 17.12
C GLN A 61 13.17 8.89 17.67
N GLN A 62 12.82 10.17 17.82
CA GLN A 62 13.72 11.26 18.20
C GLN A 62 13.11 12.08 19.34
N SER A 63 13.97 12.72 20.13
CA SER A 63 13.58 13.70 21.14
C SER A 63 13.51 15.11 20.54
N TYR A 64 12.51 15.90 20.95
CA TYR A 64 12.24 17.22 20.41
C TYR A 64 12.10 18.30 21.49
N ILE A 65 12.53 19.52 21.18
CA ILE A 65 12.31 20.71 21.99
C ILE A 65 11.59 21.80 21.18
N THR A 66 10.72 22.57 21.84
CA THR A 66 10.13 23.76 21.20
C THR A 66 11.21 24.80 20.87
N LYS A 67 11.11 25.42 19.67
CA LYS A 67 11.98 26.55 19.28
C LYS A 67 11.92 27.70 20.28
N TYR A 68 10.72 27.95 20.83
CA TYR A 68 10.50 28.94 21.88
C TYR A 68 11.36 28.67 23.13
N LEU A 69 11.31 27.45 23.68
CA LEU A 69 12.07 27.11 24.89
C LEU A 69 13.57 27.14 24.62
N ALA A 70 14.01 26.62 23.48
CA ALA A 70 15.43 26.66 23.10
C ALA A 70 15.96 28.10 23.03
N GLY A 71 15.19 29.02 22.42
CA GLY A 71 15.52 30.44 22.37
C GLY A 71 15.47 31.13 23.73
N LYS A 72 14.44 30.86 24.54
CA LYS A 72 14.27 31.42 25.89
C LYS A 72 15.40 31.03 26.83
N MET A 73 15.85 29.78 26.76
CA MET A 73 16.96 29.25 27.56
C MET A 73 18.34 29.59 26.98
N LYS A 74 18.40 30.16 25.76
CA LYS A 74 19.63 30.43 25.02
C LYS A 74 20.52 29.19 24.93
N LEU A 75 19.92 28.05 24.58
CA LEU A 75 20.64 26.78 24.51
C LEU A 75 21.77 26.85 23.46
N LYS A 76 22.88 26.17 23.75
CA LYS A 76 24.01 26.08 22.82
C LYS A 76 23.63 25.25 21.59
N GLY A 77 23.61 25.88 20.43
CA GLY A 77 23.44 25.19 19.15
C GLY A 77 24.66 24.31 18.82
N LEU A 78 24.41 23.09 18.34
CA LEU A 78 25.43 22.12 17.94
C LEU A 78 25.59 22.01 16.42
N GLY A 79 24.63 22.51 15.64
CA GLY A 79 24.57 22.42 14.18
C GLY A 79 23.16 22.13 13.70
N GLU A 80 22.98 22.04 12.38
CA GLU A 80 21.72 21.66 11.75
C GLU A 80 21.74 20.17 11.36
N GLU A 81 20.59 19.52 11.42
CA GLU A 81 20.39 18.14 11.00
C GLU A 81 19.13 18.04 10.14
N ILE A 82 19.24 17.32 9.02
CA ILE A 82 18.10 17.05 8.15
C ILE A 82 17.47 15.75 8.61
N VAL A 83 16.23 15.83 9.10
CA VAL A 83 15.46 14.68 9.56
C VAL A 83 14.35 14.40 8.55
N ASN A 84 14.23 13.16 8.12
CA ASN A 84 13.11 12.70 7.30
C ASN A 84 11.95 12.34 8.22
N HIS A 85 10.91 13.17 8.20
CA HIS A 85 9.68 12.94 8.94
C HIS A 85 8.79 11.99 8.12
N GLY A 86 8.83 10.70 8.47
CA GLY A 86 7.87 9.72 7.98
C GLY A 86 6.59 9.81 8.79
N LEU A 87 5.54 10.37 8.22
CA LEU A 87 4.22 10.37 8.86
C LEU A 87 3.50 9.05 8.56
N PHE A 88 2.56 8.67 9.43
CA PHE A 88 1.62 7.59 9.13
C PHE A 88 1.03 7.81 7.73
N GLY A 89 1.07 6.78 6.86
CA GLY A 89 0.66 6.88 5.45
C GLY A 89 1.79 6.96 4.42
N GLY A 90 3.06 6.84 4.84
CA GLY A 90 4.19 6.64 3.91
C GLY A 90 4.69 7.92 3.21
N THR A 91 4.17 9.09 3.56
CA THR A 91 4.72 10.36 3.11
C THR A 91 5.94 10.72 3.95
N GLU A 92 7.10 10.82 3.31
CA GLU A 92 8.34 11.32 3.91
C GLU A 92 8.50 12.80 3.58
N ARG A 93 8.75 13.64 4.59
CA ARG A 93 9.15 15.04 4.40
C ARG A 93 10.49 15.29 5.07
N ALA A 94 11.51 15.59 4.27
CA ALA A 94 12.78 16.07 4.78
C ALA A 94 12.60 17.49 5.36
N LYS A 95 13.00 17.68 6.61
CA LYS A 95 12.98 18.99 7.28
C LYS A 95 14.29 19.19 8.02
N THR A 96 14.87 20.37 7.87
CA THR A 96 16.07 20.79 8.60
C THR A 96 15.67 21.29 9.98
N HIS A 97 16.33 20.76 11.00
CA HIS A 97 16.14 21.12 12.40
C HIS A 97 17.46 21.55 13.02
N GLN A 98 17.39 22.50 13.95
CA GLN A 98 18.55 22.92 14.72
C GLN A 98 18.75 21.97 15.89
N ARG A 99 19.98 21.49 16.08
CA ARG A 99 20.37 20.71 17.24
C ARG A 99 20.85 21.62 18.35
N TYR A 100 20.47 21.28 19.56
CA TYR A 100 20.85 21.95 20.80
C TYR A 100 21.42 20.95 21.80
N LEU A 101 22.40 21.38 22.58
CA LEU A 101 22.82 20.65 23.77
C LEU A 101 21.89 21.04 24.93
N ILE A 102 21.24 20.06 25.54
CA ILE A 102 20.38 20.27 26.70
C ILE A 102 20.92 19.56 27.93
N ASN A 103 20.72 20.15 29.11
CA ASN A 103 21.06 19.57 30.40
C ASN A 103 19.78 19.43 31.24
N LEU A 104 19.18 18.24 31.20
CA LEU A 104 17.97 17.91 31.95
C LEU A 104 18.33 17.39 33.33
N ALA A 105 17.58 17.80 34.35
CA ALA A 105 17.72 17.31 35.70
C ALA A 105 16.36 17.05 36.34
N ASN A 106 16.30 16.06 37.21
CA ASN A 106 15.09 15.78 37.97
C ASN A 106 14.78 16.92 38.96
N VAL A 107 13.56 16.97 39.50
CA VAL A 107 13.13 18.06 40.40
C VAL A 107 14.08 18.23 41.59
N ASP A 108 14.55 17.13 42.17
CA ASP A 108 15.42 17.13 43.35
C ASP A 108 16.88 17.51 43.02
N GLY A 109 17.27 17.47 41.73
CA GLY A 109 18.62 17.76 41.26
C GLY A 109 19.67 16.69 41.60
N ASN A 110 19.24 15.50 42.05
CA ASN A 110 20.13 14.37 42.34
C ASN A 110 20.53 13.58 41.09
N TYR A 111 19.82 13.77 39.98
CA TYR A 111 20.13 13.21 38.68
C TYR A 111 20.13 14.31 37.63
N ASN A 112 21.13 14.29 36.76
CA ASN A 112 21.17 15.11 35.57
C ASN A 112 21.71 14.32 34.38
N CYS A 113 21.33 14.76 33.19
CA CYS A 113 21.80 14.20 31.95
C CYS A 113 21.94 15.28 30.88
N ARG A 114 23.00 15.16 30.09
CA ARG A 114 23.26 16.02 28.94
C ARG A 114 23.17 15.22 27.66
N ASP A 115 22.36 15.69 26.72
CA ASP A 115 22.28 15.07 25.40
C ASP A 115 21.92 16.12 24.33
N ALA A 116 22.06 15.74 23.07
CA ALA A 116 21.64 16.55 21.94
C ALA A 116 20.15 16.34 21.67
N ILE A 117 19.43 17.43 21.42
CA ILE A 117 18.01 17.41 21.06
C ILE A 117 17.76 18.30 19.84
N ILE A 118 16.82 17.91 18.98
CA ILE A 118 16.44 18.69 17.81
C ILE A 118 15.24 19.58 18.12
N ASP A 119 15.17 20.76 17.50
CA ASP A 119 13.97 21.57 17.62
C ASP A 119 12.83 21.05 16.76
N ASP A 120 11.60 21.42 17.11
CA ASP A 120 10.49 21.37 16.16
C ASP A 120 9.50 22.51 16.40
N ARG A 121 8.85 22.95 15.33
CA ARG A 121 7.73 23.91 15.36
C ARG A 121 6.39 23.25 15.73
N SER A 122 6.32 21.92 15.65
CA SER A 122 5.09 21.14 15.87
C SER A 122 4.90 20.70 17.32
N CYS A 123 5.86 20.97 18.20
CA CYS A 123 5.72 20.68 19.62
C CYS A 123 4.56 21.53 20.19
N LEU A 124 3.61 20.83 20.79
CA LEU A 124 2.29 21.32 21.16
C LEU A 124 2.38 22.49 22.16
N TYR A 125 2.01 23.68 21.65
CA TYR A 125 1.72 24.92 22.39
C TYR A 125 2.95 25.63 22.98
N GLU A 126 3.16 26.89 22.56
CA GLU A 126 4.42 27.63 22.75
C GLU A 126 4.41 28.65 23.91
N LYS A 127 3.32 28.78 24.69
CA LYS A 127 3.13 30.01 25.50
C LYS A 127 2.81 29.83 26.98
N ASN A 128 2.33 28.68 27.46
CA ASN A 128 2.01 28.49 28.88
C ASN A 128 2.97 27.53 29.57
N SER A 129 3.35 27.81 30.82
CA SER A 129 4.23 26.96 31.64
C SER A 129 3.70 25.55 31.89
N ASP A 130 2.38 25.34 31.75
CA ASP A 130 1.72 24.05 31.98
C ASP A 130 1.70 23.16 30.73
N GLU A 131 2.20 23.67 29.59
CA GLU A 131 2.27 22.96 28.32
C GLU A 131 3.51 22.04 28.23
N ILE A 132 3.47 21.09 27.31
CA ILE A 132 4.57 20.14 27.09
C ILE A 132 5.60 20.81 26.20
N HIS A 133 6.75 21.15 26.77
CA HIS A 133 7.78 21.91 26.02
C HIS A 133 8.86 21.03 25.41
N LEU A 134 8.92 19.75 25.81
CA LEU A 134 9.92 18.80 25.38
C LEU A 134 9.31 17.39 25.32
N LEU A 135 9.63 16.68 24.24
CA LEU A 135 9.28 15.29 24.00
C LEU A 135 10.55 14.45 24.06
N ILE A 136 10.50 13.35 24.81
CA ILE A 136 11.56 12.35 24.89
C ILE A 136 11.14 11.15 24.06
N GLY A 137 11.85 10.91 22.95
CA GLY A 137 11.67 9.75 22.08
C GLY A 137 12.42 8.52 22.56
N VAL A 138 12.36 7.42 21.79
CA VAL A 138 13.04 6.16 22.11
C VAL A 138 14.56 6.23 22.01
N ASP A 139 15.09 7.21 21.28
CA ASP A 139 16.52 7.56 21.24
C ASP A 139 17.09 7.80 22.65
N TYR A 140 16.25 8.28 23.57
CA TYR A 140 16.65 8.62 24.92
C TYR A 140 15.83 7.92 26.02
N ALA A 141 14.55 7.64 25.81
CA ALA A 141 13.66 7.05 26.80
C ALA A 141 14.21 5.75 27.41
N GLY A 142 14.82 4.88 26.60
CA GLY A 142 15.40 3.62 27.07
C GLY A 142 16.50 3.79 28.11
N LYS A 143 17.26 4.90 28.07
CA LYS A 143 18.31 5.22 29.06
C LYS A 143 17.74 5.69 30.39
N LEU A 144 16.53 6.24 30.38
CA LEU A 144 15.87 6.80 31.56
C LEU A 144 15.06 5.77 32.34
N LEU A 145 14.52 4.76 31.68
CA LEU A 145 13.68 3.74 32.31
C LEU A 145 14.53 2.86 33.24
N THR A 146 14.10 2.74 34.51
CA THR A 146 14.84 1.95 35.51
C THR A 146 14.32 0.52 35.69
N GLY A 147 13.23 0.16 35.00
CA GLY A 147 12.54 -1.12 35.13
C GLY A 147 11.65 -1.26 36.37
N LYS A 148 11.69 -0.32 37.34
CA LYS A 148 10.78 -0.35 38.49
C LYS A 148 9.38 0.12 38.09
N MET A 149 8.40 -0.75 38.29
CA MET A 149 6.99 -0.47 38.00
C MET A 149 6.11 -0.76 39.22
N LYS A 150 5.03 0.01 39.39
CA LYS A 150 3.99 -0.24 40.40
C LYS A 150 2.61 -0.16 39.74
N HIS A 151 1.84 -1.22 39.85
CA HIS A 151 0.44 -1.21 39.46
C HIS A 151 -0.37 -0.45 40.52
N LEU A 152 -1.11 0.55 40.08
CA LEU A 152 -2.01 1.34 40.92
C LEU A 152 -3.45 0.83 40.76
N SER A 153 -4.33 1.25 41.66
CA SER A 153 -5.77 0.96 41.51
C SER A 153 -6.35 1.65 40.27
N GLY A 154 -7.34 1.02 39.64
CA GLY A 154 -8.09 1.59 38.52
C GLY A 154 -7.36 1.60 37.18
N GLY A 155 -6.49 0.62 36.92
CA GLY A 155 -5.89 0.40 35.59
C GLY A 155 -4.63 1.21 35.27
N LEU A 156 -4.15 2.00 36.24
CA LEU A 156 -2.96 2.83 36.10
C LEU A 156 -1.67 2.11 36.51
N VAL A 157 -0.56 2.48 35.89
CA VAL A 157 0.77 1.95 36.16
C VAL A 157 1.74 3.11 36.37
N ALA A 158 2.40 3.13 37.53
CA ALA A 158 3.51 4.04 37.79
C ALA A 158 4.82 3.41 37.31
N VAL A 159 5.58 4.14 36.50
CA VAL A 159 6.85 3.71 35.92
C VAL A 159 7.95 4.66 36.40
N HIS A 160 8.98 4.10 37.02
CA HIS A 160 10.10 4.88 37.53
C HIS A 160 11.17 5.13 36.46
N THR A 161 11.52 6.41 36.30
CA THR A 161 12.62 6.87 35.46
C THR A 161 13.71 7.52 36.31
N LEU A 162 14.91 7.70 35.76
CA LEU A 162 15.97 8.48 36.41
C LEU A 162 15.57 9.95 36.65
N LEU A 163 14.59 10.47 35.91
CA LEU A 163 14.04 11.82 36.08
C LEU A 163 12.88 11.89 37.10
N GLY A 164 12.39 10.74 37.59
CA GLY A 164 11.29 10.64 38.54
C GLY A 164 10.22 9.62 38.14
N TRP A 165 9.16 9.54 38.93
CA TRP A 165 8.01 8.67 38.66
C TRP A 165 7.07 9.28 37.62
N THR A 166 6.64 8.46 36.68
CA THR A 166 5.58 8.78 35.70
C THR A 166 4.39 7.85 35.94
N VAL A 167 3.20 8.24 35.48
CA VAL A 167 1.99 7.42 35.52
C VAL A 167 1.43 7.28 34.11
N MET A 168 1.02 6.07 33.73
CA MET A 168 0.37 5.79 32.46
C MET A 168 -0.77 4.80 32.60
N GLY A 169 -1.66 4.78 31.62
CA GLY A 169 -2.74 3.80 31.54
C GLY A 169 -4.11 4.43 31.57
N LYS A 170 -5.13 3.59 31.39
CA LYS A 170 -6.53 4.01 31.34
C LYS A 170 -7.11 3.98 32.75
N SER A 171 -7.66 5.11 33.19
CA SER A 171 -8.35 5.19 34.47
C SER A 171 -9.75 4.55 34.41
N ASP A 172 -10.06 3.69 35.38
CA ASP A 172 -11.36 3.01 35.52
C ASP A 172 -12.42 3.82 36.30
N VAL A 173 -12.22 5.13 36.49
CA VAL A 173 -13.17 5.98 37.25
C VAL A 173 -14.54 5.98 36.55
N LYS A 174 -15.54 5.44 37.25
CA LYS A 174 -16.93 5.31 36.78
C LYS A 174 -17.64 6.67 36.79
N GLY A 175 -17.50 7.45 35.72
CA GLY A 175 -18.44 8.51 35.37
C GLY A 175 -19.70 7.91 34.72
N THR A 176 -20.88 8.27 35.22
CA THR A 176 -22.20 7.87 34.70
C THR A 176 -22.40 8.30 33.24
N SER A 177 -23.09 7.47 32.46
CA SER A 177 -23.44 7.55 31.02
C SER A 177 -22.39 6.99 30.04
N SER A 178 -22.72 5.80 29.53
CA SER A 178 -21.96 4.99 28.59
C SER A 178 -22.19 5.47 27.15
N ASN A 179 -21.33 6.35 26.65
CA ASN A 179 -21.09 6.51 25.21
C ASN A 179 -19.60 6.31 24.95
N ASN A 180 -19.26 5.20 24.28
CA ASN A 180 -17.88 4.86 23.94
C ASN A 180 -17.50 5.53 22.61
N SER A 181 -16.77 6.64 22.68
CA SER A 181 -16.06 7.24 21.53
C SER A 181 -14.58 7.42 21.90
N MET A 182 -13.71 6.73 21.18
CA MET A 182 -12.26 6.86 21.31
C MET A 182 -11.80 8.03 20.45
N LEU A 183 -11.15 9.04 21.04
CA LEU A 183 -10.48 10.11 20.30
C LEU A 183 -9.10 9.59 19.87
N VAL A 184 -8.95 9.27 18.59
CA VAL A 184 -7.63 9.11 17.96
C VAL A 184 -7.27 10.48 17.40
N LEU A 185 -6.20 11.11 17.91
CA LEU A 185 -5.58 12.26 17.24
C LEU A 185 -4.96 11.77 15.93
N SER A 186 -5.76 11.67 14.89
CA SER A 186 -5.29 11.55 13.51
C SER A 186 -5.03 12.98 13.02
N LEU A 187 -3.77 13.38 12.99
CA LEU A 187 -3.35 14.48 12.11
C LEU A 187 -3.63 13.98 10.69
N HIS A 188 -4.52 14.68 9.99
CA HIS A 188 -5.16 14.29 8.73
C HIS A 188 -4.27 13.43 7.82
N VAL A 189 -4.61 12.14 7.70
CA VAL A 189 -4.09 11.22 6.69
C VAL A 189 -5.26 10.37 6.23
N ASN A 190 -5.46 10.31 4.91
CA ASN A 190 -6.39 9.39 4.24
C ASN A 190 -6.42 8.02 4.92
N ASP A 191 -7.62 7.51 5.24
CA ASP A 191 -7.94 6.20 5.84
C ASP A 191 -6.75 5.23 6.02
N ALA A 192 -5.86 5.53 6.96
CA ALA A 192 -4.72 4.67 7.27
C ALA A 192 -5.24 3.45 8.03
N LYS A 193 -5.07 2.25 7.47
CA LYS A 193 -5.52 1.00 8.09
C LYS A 193 -4.51 0.59 9.14
N ILE A 194 -4.95 -0.14 10.17
CA ILE A 194 -4.05 -0.66 11.21
C ILE A 194 -2.92 -1.53 10.61
N THR A 195 -3.16 -2.18 9.47
CA THR A 195 -2.15 -2.92 8.70
C THR A 195 -0.98 -2.05 8.24
N ASP A 196 -1.20 -0.76 8.01
CA ASP A 196 -0.14 0.17 7.58
C ASP A 196 0.83 0.48 8.73
N LEU A 197 0.35 0.46 9.98
CA LEU A 197 1.17 0.51 11.19
C LEU A 197 2.10 -0.71 11.30
N TRP A 198 1.57 -1.92 11.06
CA TRP A 198 2.37 -3.16 11.09
C TRP A 198 3.36 -3.26 9.92
N ASN A 199 3.02 -2.67 8.77
CA ASN A 199 3.92 -2.56 7.63
C ASN A 199 5.11 -1.61 7.91
N LEU A 200 4.93 -0.60 8.78
CA LEU A 200 6.00 0.31 9.19
C LEU A 200 7.05 -0.39 10.08
N ASP A 201 6.64 -1.28 10.98
CA ASP A 201 7.58 -2.07 11.81
C ASP A 201 8.43 -3.07 10.99
N THR A 202 7.99 -3.43 9.78
CA THR A 202 8.77 -4.24 8.83
C THR A 202 9.72 -3.41 7.96
N LEU A 203 9.75 -2.08 8.08
CA LEU A 203 10.69 -1.22 7.34
C LEU A 203 12.11 -1.20 7.92
N SER A 204 12.33 -1.76 9.10
CA SER A 204 13.67 -1.80 9.71
C SER A 204 14.64 -2.81 9.07
N ILE A 205 14.18 -3.61 8.10
CA ILE A 205 15.05 -4.51 7.30
C ILE A 205 14.56 -4.54 5.85
N LYS A 206 14.61 -3.39 5.18
CA LYS A 206 14.50 -3.34 3.73
C LYS A 206 15.67 -2.53 3.22
N ASN A 207 16.61 -3.19 2.54
CA ASN A 207 17.71 -2.53 1.84
C ASN A 207 17.15 -1.40 0.97
N CYS A 208 17.31 -0.15 1.42
CA CYS A 208 16.67 1.03 0.82
C CYS A 208 17.10 1.26 -0.64
N ASN A 209 18.21 0.65 -1.08
CA ASN A 209 18.73 0.80 -2.43
C ASN A 209 18.06 -0.12 -3.46
N GLU A 210 17.56 -1.31 -3.08
CA GLU A 210 16.83 -2.18 -4.02
C GLU A 210 15.36 -1.79 -4.19
N ASN A 211 14.75 -1.23 -3.14
CA ASN A 211 13.33 -0.89 -3.17
C ASN A 211 13.03 0.45 -3.86
N ARG A 212 13.98 1.40 -3.87
CA ARG A 212 13.86 2.61 -4.69
C ARG A 212 13.80 2.26 -6.18
N SER A 213 14.74 1.44 -6.66
CA SER A 213 14.73 0.92 -8.03
C SER A 213 13.44 0.17 -8.39
N LYS A 214 12.98 -0.77 -7.55
CA LYS A 214 11.74 -1.54 -7.83
C LYS A 214 10.49 -0.66 -7.85
N THR A 215 10.44 0.39 -7.04
CA THR A 215 9.29 1.32 -6.99
C THR A 215 9.30 2.24 -8.21
N GLU A 216 10.46 2.78 -8.58
CA GLU A 216 10.65 3.59 -9.78
C GLU A 216 10.33 2.79 -11.06
N THR A 217 10.87 1.58 -11.21
CA THR A 217 10.56 0.70 -12.36
C THR A 217 9.06 0.38 -12.44
N ARG A 218 8.40 0.18 -11.30
CA ARG A 218 6.95 -0.03 -11.25
C ARG A 218 6.16 1.21 -11.66
N GLU A 219 6.55 2.40 -11.20
CA GLU A 219 5.91 3.65 -11.58
C GLU A 219 6.06 3.92 -13.07
N LEU A 220 7.24 3.68 -13.64
CA LEU A 220 7.49 3.77 -15.08
C LEU A 220 6.61 2.81 -15.87
N ALA A 221 6.52 1.54 -15.46
CA ALA A 221 5.66 0.55 -16.09
C ALA A 221 4.16 0.94 -16.02
N LEU A 222 3.71 1.52 -14.91
CA LEU A 222 2.34 2.00 -14.75
C LEU A 222 2.05 3.23 -15.61
N ASN A 223 3.00 4.15 -15.71
CA ASN A 223 2.87 5.33 -16.58
C ASN A 223 2.81 4.90 -18.05
N TYR A 224 3.72 4.02 -18.47
CA TYR A 224 3.70 3.44 -19.81
C TYR A 224 2.37 2.74 -20.11
N PHE A 225 1.86 1.94 -19.18
CA PHE A 225 0.54 1.29 -19.34
C PHE A 225 -0.58 2.32 -19.54
N ARG A 226 -0.59 3.41 -18.76
CA ARG A 226 -1.62 4.47 -18.87
C ARG A 226 -1.52 5.25 -20.19
N GLU A 227 -0.31 5.54 -20.65
CA GLU A 227 -0.07 6.27 -21.89
C GLU A 227 -0.36 5.43 -23.14
N THR A 228 -0.12 4.13 -23.06
CA THR A 228 -0.33 3.21 -24.19
C THR A 228 -1.70 2.55 -24.21
N LEU A 229 -2.52 2.73 -23.17
CA LEU A 229 -3.88 2.21 -23.11
C LEU A 229 -4.72 2.76 -24.26
N ASP A 230 -5.26 1.85 -25.06
CA ASP A 230 -6.12 2.18 -26.20
C ASP A 230 -7.45 1.44 -26.09
N GLN A 231 -8.47 1.91 -26.80
CA GLN A 231 -9.79 1.30 -26.86
C GLN A 231 -10.23 1.17 -28.32
N ASP A 232 -10.64 -0.03 -28.72
CA ASP A 232 -11.14 -0.22 -30.07
C ASP A 232 -12.55 0.35 -30.28
N SER A 233 -13.00 0.33 -31.53
CA SER A 233 -14.33 0.82 -31.92
C SER A 233 -15.50 0.06 -31.26
N THR A 234 -15.25 -1.12 -30.70
CA THR A 234 -16.25 -1.92 -29.98
C THR A 234 -16.26 -1.64 -28.47
N GLY A 235 -15.31 -0.83 -27.99
CA GLY A 235 -15.13 -0.52 -26.58
C GLY A 235 -14.19 -1.49 -25.85
N ARG A 236 -13.50 -2.39 -26.55
CA ARG A 236 -12.54 -3.34 -25.97
C ARG A 236 -11.20 -2.64 -25.72
N TYR A 237 -10.66 -2.79 -24.50
CA TYR A 237 -9.35 -2.23 -24.17
C TYR A 237 -8.23 -3.02 -24.87
N LYS A 238 -7.29 -2.29 -25.47
CA LYS A 238 -6.05 -2.78 -26.08
C LYS A 238 -4.87 -2.28 -25.25
N VAL A 239 -4.05 -3.20 -24.76
CA VAL A 239 -2.93 -2.89 -23.86
C VAL A 239 -1.61 -3.36 -24.45
N ASN A 240 -0.54 -2.63 -24.11
CA ASN A 240 0.83 -3.10 -24.27
C ASN A 240 1.25 -3.84 -23.01
N LEU A 241 2.22 -4.75 -23.15
CA LEU A 241 2.83 -5.42 -22.02
C LEU A 241 3.76 -4.44 -21.28
N PRO A 242 3.73 -4.45 -19.93
CA PRO A 242 4.62 -3.61 -19.13
C PRO A 242 6.01 -4.24 -19.08
N TRP A 243 6.76 -4.16 -20.18
CA TRP A 243 8.13 -4.66 -20.29
C TRP A 243 9.06 -3.98 -19.29
N LEU A 244 9.91 -4.78 -18.63
CA LEU A 244 10.93 -4.27 -17.71
C LEU A 244 12.08 -3.64 -18.51
N GLU A 245 12.43 -2.39 -18.20
CA GLU A 245 13.55 -1.72 -18.86
C GLU A 245 14.86 -2.51 -18.66
N GLY A 246 15.54 -2.82 -19.77
CA GLY A 246 16.77 -3.62 -19.74
C GLY A 246 16.57 -5.12 -19.49
N HIS A 247 15.36 -5.66 -19.68
CA HIS A 247 15.14 -7.11 -19.60
C HIS A 247 16.05 -7.87 -20.58
N PRO A 248 16.55 -9.06 -20.22
CA PRO A 248 17.27 -9.91 -21.17
C PRO A 248 16.40 -10.26 -22.38
N PRO A 249 17.00 -10.50 -23.56
CA PRO A 249 16.24 -10.83 -24.77
C PRO A 249 15.42 -12.10 -24.54
N LEU A 250 14.13 -12.04 -24.86
CA LEU A 250 13.22 -13.16 -24.74
C LEU A 250 13.35 -14.03 -25.98
N LEU A 251 14.22 -15.03 -25.89
CA LEU A 251 14.56 -15.89 -27.02
C LEU A 251 13.51 -16.95 -27.32
N ASN A 252 13.51 -17.40 -28.57
CA ASN A 252 12.59 -18.38 -29.10
C ASN A 252 12.67 -19.73 -28.35
N ASN A 253 11.53 -20.20 -27.85
CA ASN A 253 11.38 -21.44 -27.08
C ASN A 253 10.52 -22.51 -27.80
N LYS A 254 10.46 -22.47 -29.15
CA LYS A 254 9.60 -23.33 -29.99
C LYS A 254 9.69 -24.81 -29.66
N GLU A 255 10.91 -25.34 -29.53
CA GLU A 255 11.14 -26.77 -29.25
C GLU A 255 10.53 -27.21 -27.91
N LEU A 256 10.64 -26.35 -26.88
CA LEU A 256 10.09 -26.60 -25.55
C LEU A 256 8.55 -26.64 -25.61
N ALA A 257 7.94 -25.67 -26.29
CA ALA A 257 6.49 -25.60 -26.47
C ALA A 257 5.96 -26.82 -27.25
N GLN A 258 6.60 -27.19 -28.37
CA GLN A 258 6.24 -28.38 -29.15
C GLN A 258 6.35 -29.68 -28.34
N LYS A 259 7.43 -29.86 -27.57
CA LYS A 259 7.60 -31.05 -26.72
C LYS A 259 6.50 -31.17 -25.68
N ARG A 260 6.12 -30.05 -25.05
CA ARG A 260 5.02 -30.00 -24.07
C ARG A 260 3.67 -30.29 -24.73
N LEU A 261 3.42 -29.73 -25.92
CA LEU A 261 2.21 -30.03 -26.69
C LEU A 261 2.10 -31.53 -27.00
N LYS A 262 3.16 -32.17 -27.51
CA LYS A 262 3.17 -33.62 -27.81
C LYS A 262 2.77 -34.45 -26.59
N ASN A 263 3.28 -34.11 -25.40
CA ASN A 263 2.92 -34.78 -24.15
C ASN A 263 1.46 -34.55 -23.76
N THR A 264 0.98 -33.30 -23.86
CA THR A 264 -0.42 -32.95 -23.60
C THR A 264 -1.36 -33.73 -24.52
N VAL A 265 -1.07 -33.79 -25.82
CA VAL A 265 -1.86 -34.53 -26.81
C VAL A 265 -1.87 -36.03 -26.51
N LYS A 266 -0.71 -36.62 -26.18
CA LYS A 266 -0.62 -38.04 -25.81
C LYS A 266 -1.51 -38.35 -24.61
N SER A 267 -1.46 -37.51 -23.57
CA SER A 267 -2.30 -37.64 -22.38
C SER A 267 -3.81 -37.53 -22.70
N LEU A 268 -4.18 -36.53 -23.52
CA LEU A 268 -5.57 -36.29 -23.92
C LEU A 268 -6.15 -37.40 -24.81
N LYS A 269 -5.33 -38.00 -25.67
CA LYS A 269 -5.72 -39.17 -26.49
C LYS A 269 -6.02 -40.38 -25.60
N ILE A 270 -5.17 -40.64 -24.61
CA ILE A 270 -5.40 -41.72 -23.63
C ILE A 270 -6.70 -41.48 -22.85
N ALA A 271 -6.97 -40.24 -22.47
CA ALA A 271 -8.19 -39.86 -21.75
C ALA A 271 -9.45 -39.78 -22.63
N ASN A 272 -9.32 -39.89 -23.97
CA ASN A 272 -10.39 -39.64 -24.93
C ASN A 272 -11.11 -38.29 -24.72
N ARG A 273 -10.34 -37.23 -24.44
CA ARG A 273 -10.82 -35.86 -24.19
C ARG A 273 -10.21 -34.81 -25.13
N LEU A 274 -9.56 -35.27 -26.20
CA LEU A 274 -8.87 -34.39 -27.13
C LEU A 274 -9.83 -33.43 -27.85
N ASN A 275 -10.98 -33.91 -28.29
CA ASN A 275 -11.99 -33.11 -29.00
C ASN A 275 -12.56 -31.99 -28.12
N GLU A 276 -12.86 -32.31 -26.85
CA GLU A 276 -13.35 -31.31 -25.88
C GLU A 276 -12.32 -30.21 -25.63
N TYR A 277 -11.03 -30.55 -25.62
CA TYR A 277 -9.97 -29.59 -25.41
C TYR A 277 -9.80 -28.63 -26.58
N GLN A 278 -9.93 -29.11 -27.81
CA GLN A 278 -9.81 -28.23 -28.96
C GLN A 278 -11.02 -27.36 -29.18
N GLU A 279 -12.24 -27.83 -28.88
CA GLU A 279 -13.41 -26.98 -29.10
C GLU A 279 -13.29 -25.64 -28.37
N VAL A 280 -12.49 -25.58 -27.29
CA VAL A 280 -12.09 -24.32 -26.63
C VAL A 280 -11.31 -23.38 -27.57
N PHE A 281 -10.29 -23.86 -28.27
CA PHE A 281 -9.51 -23.04 -29.21
C PHE A 281 -10.32 -22.68 -30.46
N ASN A 282 -11.12 -23.61 -31.00
CA ASN A 282 -12.03 -23.31 -32.11
C ASN A 282 -13.03 -22.21 -31.73
N GLN A 283 -13.54 -22.27 -30.49
CA GLN A 283 -14.41 -21.22 -29.95
C GLN A 283 -13.67 -19.89 -29.83
N TRP A 284 -12.44 -19.88 -29.33
CA TRP A 284 -11.64 -18.65 -29.20
C TRP A 284 -11.31 -18.03 -30.56
N GLU A 285 -11.08 -18.83 -31.59
CA GLU A 285 -10.88 -18.33 -32.96
C GLU A 285 -12.17 -17.70 -33.50
N ARG A 286 -13.33 -18.36 -33.34
CA ARG A 286 -14.64 -17.81 -33.74
C ARG A 286 -15.02 -16.54 -32.97
N GLU A 287 -14.62 -16.44 -31.70
CA GLU A 287 -14.83 -15.28 -30.83
C GLU A 287 -13.80 -14.15 -31.09
N GLY A 288 -12.83 -14.34 -31.98
CA GLY A 288 -11.77 -13.34 -32.24
C GLY A 288 -10.86 -13.09 -31.03
N ILE A 289 -10.68 -14.11 -30.18
CA ILE A 289 -9.77 -14.10 -29.04
C ILE A 289 -8.36 -14.50 -29.48
N ILE A 290 -8.26 -15.44 -30.42
CA ILE A 290 -7.01 -15.85 -31.06
C ILE A 290 -7.15 -15.70 -32.57
N GLU A 291 -6.03 -15.52 -33.26
CA GLU A 291 -5.96 -15.44 -34.72
C GLU A 291 -4.96 -16.46 -35.26
N PRO A 292 -5.23 -17.06 -36.45
CA PRO A 292 -4.28 -17.92 -37.09
C PRO A 292 -3.11 -17.11 -37.64
N ILE A 293 -1.89 -17.62 -37.45
CA ILE A 293 -0.68 -17.03 -38.03
C ILE A 293 -0.59 -17.50 -39.49
N HIS A 294 -0.53 -16.56 -40.42
CA HIS A 294 -0.43 -16.84 -41.85
C HIS A 294 0.99 -16.60 -42.34
N GLY A 295 1.74 -17.69 -42.58
CA GLY A 295 3.05 -17.67 -43.25
C GLY A 295 4.16 -18.36 -42.45
N GLU A 296 4.54 -19.57 -42.85
CA GLU A 296 5.77 -20.21 -42.35
C GLU A 296 7.05 -19.57 -42.94
N ASN A 297 6.93 -18.70 -43.95
CA ASN A 297 8.03 -18.16 -44.75
C ASN A 297 8.30 -16.65 -44.60
N ASP A 298 7.53 -15.93 -43.78
CA ASP A 298 7.69 -14.47 -43.56
C ASP A 298 7.98 -14.14 -42.09
N ILE A 299 8.65 -15.04 -41.36
CA ILE A 299 9.26 -14.66 -40.08
C ILE A 299 10.65 -14.11 -40.42
N PRO A 300 10.85 -12.77 -40.51
CA PRO A 300 12.20 -12.25 -40.64
C PRO A 300 13.02 -12.79 -39.46
N GLU A 301 14.24 -13.25 -39.73
CA GLU A 301 15.18 -13.85 -38.75
C GLU A 301 15.47 -12.96 -37.50
N ASN A 302 14.91 -11.74 -37.47
CA ASN A 302 15.08 -10.71 -36.46
C ASN A 302 13.83 -10.42 -35.59
N LEU A 303 12.75 -11.22 -35.64
CA LEU A 303 11.60 -11.02 -34.74
C LEU A 303 11.70 -11.89 -33.47
N ASP A 304 11.60 -11.25 -32.30
CA ASP A 304 11.60 -11.91 -30.99
C ASP A 304 10.28 -12.67 -30.76
N VAL A 305 10.15 -13.86 -31.36
CA VAL A 305 8.96 -14.71 -31.18
C VAL A 305 9.11 -15.59 -29.94
N HIS A 306 8.06 -15.65 -29.10
CA HIS A 306 8.02 -16.51 -27.93
C HIS A 306 6.72 -17.30 -27.84
N TYR A 307 6.83 -18.59 -27.55
CA TYR A 307 5.70 -19.51 -27.47
C TYR A 307 5.26 -19.74 -26.03
N LEU A 308 3.95 -19.81 -25.80
CA LEU A 308 3.36 -20.16 -24.52
C LEU A 308 2.95 -21.63 -24.48
N PRO A 309 3.69 -22.49 -23.76
CA PRO A 309 3.28 -23.86 -23.59
C PRO A 309 2.00 -23.93 -22.75
N HIS A 310 1.11 -24.85 -23.10
CA HIS A 310 -0.15 -25.01 -22.40
C HIS A 310 -0.47 -26.48 -22.06
N ARG A 311 -1.39 -26.64 -21.10
CA ARG A 311 -1.94 -27.95 -20.72
C ARG A 311 -3.44 -27.84 -20.45
N ALA A 312 -4.15 -28.94 -20.65
CA ALA A 312 -5.56 -29.04 -20.31
C ALA A 312 -5.76 -29.29 -18.81
N VAL A 313 -6.70 -28.58 -18.19
CA VAL A 313 -7.22 -28.89 -16.86
C VAL A 313 -8.72 -29.12 -16.97
N PHE A 314 -9.16 -30.30 -16.55
CA PHE A 314 -10.56 -30.70 -16.52
C PHE A 314 -11.15 -30.47 -15.13
N LYS A 315 -12.36 -29.92 -15.08
CA LYS A 315 -13.15 -29.78 -13.85
C LYS A 315 -14.57 -30.26 -14.12
N ASP A 316 -14.86 -31.49 -13.76
CA ASP A 316 -16.14 -32.15 -14.09
C ASP A 316 -17.35 -31.49 -13.40
N ASN A 317 -17.14 -30.82 -12.25
CA ASN A 317 -18.18 -30.15 -11.46
C ASN A 317 -18.26 -28.62 -11.69
N SER A 318 -17.79 -28.14 -12.85
CA SER A 318 -17.67 -26.71 -13.16
C SER A 318 -18.46 -26.35 -14.43
N THR A 319 -19.01 -25.14 -14.48
CA THR A 319 -19.66 -24.58 -15.67
C THR A 319 -18.72 -24.49 -16.86
N THR A 320 -17.42 -24.29 -16.61
CA THR A 320 -16.34 -24.45 -17.60
C THR A 320 -15.68 -25.80 -17.38
N LYS A 321 -16.00 -26.79 -18.22
CA LYS A 321 -15.51 -28.18 -18.10
C LYS A 321 -14.02 -28.31 -18.40
N VAL A 322 -13.51 -27.51 -19.33
CA VAL A 322 -12.12 -27.60 -19.81
C VAL A 322 -11.47 -26.21 -19.81
N ARG A 323 -10.25 -26.11 -19.29
CA ARG A 323 -9.48 -24.85 -19.26
C ARG A 323 -8.06 -25.08 -19.77
N PRO A 324 -7.63 -24.38 -20.84
CA PRO A 324 -6.23 -24.23 -21.18
C PRO A 324 -5.50 -23.46 -20.08
N VAL A 325 -4.41 -24.02 -19.57
CA VAL A 325 -3.52 -23.35 -18.62
C VAL A 325 -2.19 -23.12 -19.32
N PHE A 326 -1.84 -21.84 -19.49
CA PHE A 326 -0.58 -21.38 -20.07
C PHE A 326 0.51 -21.26 -19.01
N ASP A 327 1.72 -21.71 -19.32
CA ASP A 327 2.88 -21.62 -18.45
C ASP A 327 3.82 -20.49 -18.88
N GLY A 328 3.55 -19.28 -18.39
CA GLY A 328 4.42 -18.11 -18.60
C GLY A 328 5.74 -18.15 -17.83
N SER A 329 5.98 -19.19 -17.02
CA SER A 329 7.25 -19.42 -16.32
C SER A 329 8.12 -20.48 -17.03
N ALA A 330 7.65 -21.02 -18.15
CA ALA A 330 8.42 -21.96 -18.94
C ALA A 330 9.64 -21.26 -19.56
N LYS A 331 10.83 -21.82 -19.31
CA LYS A 331 12.10 -21.34 -19.86
C LYS A 331 13.06 -22.49 -20.12
N MET A 332 13.94 -22.30 -21.11
CA MET A 332 15.06 -23.20 -21.36
C MET A 332 16.20 -22.92 -20.37
N ARG A 333 17.13 -23.86 -20.21
CA ARG A 333 18.26 -23.69 -19.29
C ARG A 333 19.11 -22.49 -19.75
N ASN A 334 19.38 -21.56 -18.83
CA ASN A 334 20.11 -20.30 -19.05
C ASN A 334 19.33 -19.21 -19.83
N PHE A 335 18.04 -19.39 -20.07
CA PHE A 335 17.17 -18.36 -20.67
C PHE A 335 16.20 -17.79 -19.63
N VAL A 336 15.59 -16.65 -19.96
CA VAL A 336 14.55 -16.00 -19.15
C VAL A 336 13.15 -16.47 -19.57
N SER A 337 12.20 -16.37 -18.65
CA SER A 337 10.77 -16.57 -18.95
C SER A 337 10.06 -15.24 -19.19
N ILE A 338 8.92 -15.26 -19.89
CA ILE A 338 8.11 -14.07 -20.11
C ILE A 338 7.69 -13.36 -18.80
N ASN A 339 7.39 -14.13 -17.74
CA ASN A 339 7.10 -13.59 -16.41
C ASN A 339 8.29 -12.89 -15.73
N GLU A 340 9.52 -13.08 -16.22
CA GLU A 340 10.73 -12.40 -15.75
C GLU A 340 11.06 -11.15 -16.58
N CYS A 341 10.45 -11.00 -17.76
CA CYS A 341 10.61 -9.84 -18.64
C CYS A 341 9.54 -8.75 -18.43
N ILE A 342 8.45 -9.08 -17.73
CA ILE A 342 7.27 -8.22 -17.56
C ILE A 342 7.09 -7.82 -16.09
N GLU A 343 6.77 -6.56 -15.84
CA GLU A 343 6.46 -6.06 -14.50
C GLU A 343 5.10 -6.57 -14.03
N LYS A 344 5.07 -7.14 -12.82
CA LYS A 344 3.86 -7.76 -12.23
C LYS A 344 2.78 -6.74 -11.86
N GLY A 345 3.16 -5.47 -11.76
CA GLY A 345 2.28 -4.40 -11.32
C GLY A 345 1.94 -4.48 -9.82
N PRO A 346 1.17 -3.49 -9.33
CA PRO A 346 0.68 -3.48 -7.96
C PRO A 346 -0.40 -4.55 -7.74
N ASN A 347 -0.49 -5.08 -6.52
CA ASN A 347 -1.59 -5.95 -6.15
C ASN A 347 -2.87 -5.13 -5.97
N LEU A 348 -3.77 -5.19 -6.96
CA LEU A 348 -5.06 -4.52 -6.96
C LEU A 348 -6.20 -5.38 -6.36
N ILE A 349 -5.88 -6.57 -5.83
CA ILE A 349 -6.89 -7.44 -5.21
C ILE A 349 -7.32 -6.81 -3.89
N GLU A 350 -8.58 -6.40 -3.83
CA GLU A 350 -9.19 -5.90 -2.61
C GLU A 350 -9.32 -6.98 -1.54
N MET A 351 -9.20 -6.56 -0.27
CA MET A 351 -9.34 -7.46 0.87
C MET A 351 -10.78 -7.98 1.00
N ILE A 352 -10.94 -9.31 1.10
CA ILE A 352 -12.25 -9.97 1.27
C ILE A 352 -13.08 -9.35 2.41
N PRO A 353 -12.54 -9.08 3.62
CA PRO A 353 -13.33 -8.43 4.68
C PRO A 353 -13.89 -7.05 4.29
N ALA A 354 -13.15 -6.26 3.51
CA ALA A 354 -13.61 -4.95 3.05
C ALA A 354 -14.76 -5.08 2.04
N ILE A 355 -14.63 -6.03 1.09
CA ILE A 355 -15.70 -6.36 0.13
C ILE A 355 -16.97 -6.81 0.88
N LEU A 356 -16.82 -7.71 1.85
CA LEU A 356 -17.95 -8.23 2.63
C LEU A 356 -18.64 -7.14 3.46
N ASN A 357 -17.89 -6.21 4.05
CA ASN A 357 -18.48 -5.11 4.80
C ASN A 357 -19.32 -4.19 3.90
N ARG A 358 -18.83 -3.86 2.71
CA ARG A 358 -19.59 -3.05 1.73
C ARG A 358 -20.81 -3.81 1.22
N PHE A 359 -20.68 -5.10 0.96
CA PHE A 359 -21.80 -5.95 0.52
C PHE A 359 -22.93 -6.01 1.58
N ARG A 360 -22.57 -5.97 2.87
CA ARG A 360 -23.51 -6.01 4.00
C ARG A 360 -24.13 -4.65 4.36
N TRP A 361 -23.61 -3.55 3.80
CA TRP A 361 -24.13 -2.20 4.07
C TRP A 361 -25.50 -1.97 3.41
N GLY A 362 -25.72 -2.57 2.24
CA GLY A 362 -26.99 -2.48 1.52
C GLY A 362 -28.02 -3.50 2.01
N LYS A 363 -29.31 -3.18 1.85
CA LYS A 363 -30.42 -4.12 2.13
C LYS A 363 -30.51 -5.25 1.09
N ILE A 364 -30.01 -5.03 -0.12
CA ILE A 364 -30.05 -5.97 -1.25
C ILE A 364 -28.64 -6.07 -1.82
N GLY A 365 -28.13 -7.30 -1.91
CA GLY A 365 -26.84 -7.60 -2.55
C GLY A 365 -27.05 -8.30 -3.89
N VAL A 366 -26.31 -7.88 -4.92
CA VAL A 366 -26.31 -8.51 -6.24
C VAL A 366 -24.95 -9.16 -6.46
N ILE A 367 -24.97 -10.40 -6.95
CA ILE A 367 -23.78 -11.15 -7.33
C ILE A 367 -23.89 -11.53 -8.82
N ALA A 368 -22.79 -11.43 -9.54
CA ALA A 368 -22.69 -11.83 -10.93
C ALA A 368 -21.29 -12.38 -11.20
N ASP A 369 -21.19 -13.33 -12.13
CA ASP A 369 -19.92 -13.86 -12.62
C ASP A 369 -19.67 -13.32 -14.04
N ILE A 370 -18.47 -12.79 -14.28
CA ILE A 370 -18.08 -12.25 -15.58
C ILE A 370 -17.43 -13.36 -16.38
N LYS A 371 -18.14 -13.85 -17.41
CA LYS A 371 -17.62 -14.88 -18.30
C LYS A 371 -16.33 -14.39 -18.98
N GLN A 372 -15.25 -15.16 -18.86
CA GLN A 372 -13.98 -14.95 -19.59
C GLN A 372 -13.40 -13.52 -19.41
N ALA A 373 -13.49 -12.94 -18.22
CA ALA A 373 -13.09 -11.54 -17.95
C ALA A 373 -11.70 -11.15 -18.50
N PHE A 374 -10.68 -11.99 -18.30
CA PHE A 374 -9.32 -11.69 -18.80
C PHE A 374 -9.20 -11.70 -20.32
N LEU A 375 -10.03 -12.47 -21.02
CA LEU A 375 -10.00 -12.54 -22.49
C LEU A 375 -10.69 -11.32 -23.13
N GLN A 376 -11.40 -10.50 -22.35
CA GLN A 376 -11.99 -9.26 -22.83
C GLN A 376 -10.96 -8.14 -23.01
N ILE A 377 -9.73 -8.30 -22.52
CA ILE A 377 -8.64 -7.34 -22.75
C ILE A 377 -7.80 -7.86 -23.92
N ALA A 378 -7.60 -7.02 -24.93
CA ALA A 378 -6.80 -7.34 -26.11
C ALA A 378 -5.35 -6.87 -25.95
N LEU A 379 -4.42 -7.58 -26.59
CA LEU A 379 -3.02 -7.14 -26.74
C LEU A 379 -2.87 -6.34 -28.05
N LYS A 380 -2.03 -5.30 -28.02
CA LYS A 380 -1.61 -4.63 -29.27
C LYS A 380 -0.77 -5.56 -30.13
N GLU A 381 -0.84 -5.35 -31.44
CA GLU A 381 -0.19 -6.21 -32.45
C GLU A 381 1.30 -6.40 -32.20
N SER A 382 2.01 -5.36 -31.74
CA SER A 382 3.43 -5.41 -31.42
C SER A 382 3.81 -6.44 -30.34
N ASP A 383 2.87 -6.81 -29.47
CA ASP A 383 3.13 -7.71 -28.33
C ASP A 383 2.51 -9.11 -28.50
N ARG A 384 1.75 -9.35 -29.59
CA ARG A 384 1.05 -10.64 -29.79
C ARG A 384 1.99 -11.80 -30.06
N ASP A 385 3.11 -11.54 -30.75
CA ASP A 385 4.09 -12.54 -31.15
C ASP A 385 4.85 -13.18 -29.98
N PHE A 386 4.73 -12.62 -28.77
CA PHE A 386 5.27 -13.20 -27.53
C PHE A 386 4.32 -14.19 -26.84
N PHE A 387 3.08 -14.30 -27.34
CA PHE A 387 2.00 -15.12 -26.83
C PHE A 387 1.57 -16.20 -27.81
N GLU A 388 2.44 -16.58 -28.76
CA GLU A 388 2.13 -17.61 -29.75
C GLU A 388 1.83 -18.96 -29.10
N VAL A 389 0.84 -19.67 -29.63
CA VAL A 389 0.39 -20.96 -29.09
C VAL A 389 0.38 -21.98 -30.22
N HIS A 390 1.13 -23.06 -30.05
CA HIS A 390 1.02 -24.20 -30.94
C HIS A 390 -0.20 -25.04 -30.61
N VAL A 391 -1.07 -25.22 -31.60
CA VAL A 391 -2.16 -26.19 -31.57
C VAL A 391 -1.84 -27.34 -32.54
N VAL A 392 -2.52 -28.47 -32.43
CA VAL A 392 -2.25 -29.64 -33.28
C VAL A 392 -2.74 -29.36 -34.71
N GLU A 393 -1.89 -29.56 -35.73
CA GLU A 393 -2.29 -29.52 -37.14
C GLU A 393 -3.06 -30.78 -37.58
N GLY A 394 -3.99 -30.61 -38.54
CA GLY A 394 -4.99 -31.62 -38.95
C GLY A 394 -6.44 -31.29 -38.55
N TRP A 395 -6.68 -30.06 -38.11
CA TRP A 395 -7.93 -29.58 -37.52
C TRP A 395 -8.72 -28.59 -38.40
N ARG A 396 -8.35 -28.45 -39.67
CA ARG A 396 -9.11 -27.70 -40.68
C ARG A 396 -9.80 -28.70 -41.63
N SER A 397 -11.08 -28.99 -41.33
CA SER A 397 -12.02 -29.81 -42.12
C SER A 397 -11.79 -31.34 -42.14
N PRO A 398 -12.84 -32.18 -42.01
CA PRO A 398 -12.76 -33.61 -42.23
C PRO A 398 -12.77 -33.91 -43.73
N LYS A 399 -11.69 -33.60 -44.44
CA LYS A 399 -11.41 -34.17 -45.76
C LYS A 399 -9.91 -34.30 -45.90
N ASP A 400 -9.45 -35.54 -45.74
CA ASP A 400 -8.38 -36.20 -46.51
C ASP A 400 -7.65 -37.22 -45.64
N SER A 401 -8.37 -38.33 -45.43
CA SER A 401 -7.78 -39.60 -45.05
C SER A 401 -7.24 -40.29 -46.30
N HIS A 402 -6.05 -39.90 -46.77
CA HIS A 402 -5.19 -40.75 -47.62
C HIS A 402 -3.77 -40.19 -47.61
N LEU A 403 -2.88 -40.83 -46.86
CA LEU A 403 -1.57 -41.37 -47.31
C LEU A 403 -0.86 -42.05 -46.15
#